data_AF-A0A926TWU1-F1
#
_entry.id   AF-A0A926TWU1-F1
#
_cell.length_a   1.000
_cell.length_b   1.000
_cell.length_c   1.000
_cell.angle_alpha   90.00
_cell.angle_beta   90.00
_cell.angle_gamma   90.00
#
_symmetry.space_group_name_H-M   'P 1'
#
loop_
_entity.id
_entity.type
_entity.pdbx_description
1 polymer ?
#
loop_
_entity_poly.entity_id
_entity_poly.type
_entity_poly.pdbx_seq_one_letter_code
_entity_poly.pdbx_strand_id
1 'polypeptide(L)'
;MTDPKPSTKVVTLHLPIEIVASIARLSRELEQPQSEILVYALRRGLEFLSLQSEPSSDWAQLADRLTALEALPAQVAELQAEVDRLLQTSAQASAASAVNGGVPNPDRPAPAAPVEVDRCPRCDHKLNAPLKSSGRQVCIKCGWTNKPRTAASADPAPDEIQRLLNQAAADAIANMKPKKSASVEPKKFPFGLR
;
A
#
# COMPACT_ATOMS: atom_id res chain seq x y z
N MET A 1 25.82 -34.41 22.58
CA MET A 1 26.05 -33.38 21.55
C MET A 1 26.20 -34.12 20.22
N THR A 2 25.13 -34.15 19.41
CA THR A 2 25.14 -34.84 18.11
C THR A 2 25.36 -33.79 17.02
N ASP A 3 26.53 -33.84 16.38
CA ASP A 3 26.81 -33.01 15.20
C ASP A 3 25.77 -33.28 14.10
N PRO A 4 25.14 -32.24 13.54
CA PRO A 4 24.22 -32.42 12.43
C PRO A 4 25.01 -32.90 11.21
N LYS A 5 24.69 -34.12 10.76
CA LYS A 5 25.27 -34.73 9.56
C LYS A 5 25.03 -33.82 8.35
N PRO A 6 26.07 -33.46 7.56
CA PRO A 6 25.89 -32.60 6.40
C PRO A 6 25.00 -33.30 5.37
N SER A 7 23.84 -32.70 5.08
CA SER A 7 22.90 -33.19 4.08
C SER A 7 23.27 -32.58 2.73
N THR A 8 24.00 -33.34 1.90
CA THR A 8 24.32 -32.92 0.53
C THR A 8 23.07 -33.03 -0.33
N LYS A 9 22.53 -31.90 -0.77
CA LYS A 9 21.41 -31.83 -1.70
C LYS A 9 21.94 -31.66 -3.12
N VAL A 10 21.49 -32.52 -4.03
CA VAL A 10 21.81 -32.41 -5.46
C VAL A 10 20.78 -31.47 -6.09
N VAL A 11 21.26 -30.46 -6.82
CA VAL A 11 20.42 -29.46 -7.49
C VAL A 11 20.83 -29.39 -8.95
N THR A 12 19.85 -29.46 -9.85
CA THR A 12 20.06 -29.28 -11.29
C THR A 12 19.89 -27.81 -11.64
N LEU A 13 20.87 -27.24 -12.34
CA LEU A 13 20.86 -25.83 -12.75
C LEU A 13 20.86 -25.75 -14.27
N HIS A 14 19.99 -24.90 -14.81
CA HIS A 14 19.97 -24.57 -16.23
C HIS A 14 20.77 -23.30 -16.46
N LEU A 15 21.94 -23.45 -17.06
CA LEU A 15 22.88 -22.36 -17.34
C LEU A 15 22.99 -22.14 -18.86
N PRO A 16 23.21 -20.90 -19.33
CA PRO A 16 23.57 -20.61 -20.71
C PRO A 16 24.79 -21.43 -21.16
N ILE A 17 24.80 -21.84 -22.44
CA ILE A 17 25.81 -22.77 -22.97
C ILE A 17 27.24 -22.22 -22.83
N GLU A 18 27.40 -20.91 -22.98
CA GLU A 18 28.68 -20.21 -22.83
C GLU A 18 29.25 -20.34 -21.41
N ILE A 19 28.38 -20.29 -20.39
CA ILE A 19 28.77 -20.42 -18.99
C ILE A 19 29.19 -21.86 -18.71
N VAL A 20 28.43 -22.84 -19.21
CA VAL A 20 28.76 -24.27 -19.08
C VAL A 20 30.10 -24.58 -19.74
N ALA A 21 30.33 -24.06 -20.94
CA ALA A 21 31.60 -24.22 -21.66
C ALA A 21 32.78 -23.60 -20.90
N SER A 22 32.57 -22.42 -20.31
CA SER A 22 33.58 -21.74 -19.50
C SER A 22 33.93 -22.52 -18.24
N ILE A 23 32.93 -23.03 -17.51
CA ILE A 23 33.14 -23.88 -16.32
C ILE A 23 33.88 -25.17 -16.70
N ALA A 24 33.50 -25.82 -17.79
CA ALA A 24 34.17 -27.03 -18.27
C ALA A 24 35.63 -26.77 -18.68
N ARG A 25 35.91 -25.60 -19.27
CA ARG A 25 37.27 -25.18 -19.58
C ARG A 25 38.10 -24.97 -18.32
N LEU A 26 37.59 -24.18 -17.36
CA LEU A 26 38.26 -23.91 -16.09
C LEU A 26 38.49 -25.19 -15.27
N SER A 27 37.55 -26.14 -15.31
CA SER A 27 37.67 -27.46 -14.67
C SER A 27 38.87 -28.23 -15.17
N ARG A 28 39.17 -28.16 -16.47
CA ARG A 28 40.35 -28.78 -17.05
C ARG A 28 41.64 -28.02 -16.74
N GLU A 29 41.59 -26.69 -16.77
CA GLU A 29 42.77 -25.86 -16.49
C GLU A 29 43.22 -25.93 -15.03
N LEU A 30 42.28 -26.06 -14.09
CA LEU A 30 42.54 -26.07 -12.64
C LEU A 30 42.55 -27.49 -12.04
N GLU A 31 42.32 -28.53 -12.86
CA GLU A 31 42.18 -29.92 -12.42
C GLU A 31 41.16 -30.09 -11.27
N GLN A 32 40.12 -29.26 -11.26
CA GLN A 32 39.09 -29.22 -10.23
C GLN A 32 37.74 -29.71 -10.77
N PRO A 33 36.88 -30.31 -9.92
CA PRO A 33 35.54 -30.68 -10.33
C PRO A 33 34.70 -29.44 -10.64
N GLN A 34 33.85 -29.53 -11.66
CA GLN A 34 32.98 -28.42 -12.08
C GLN A 34 32.10 -27.87 -10.94
N SER A 35 31.71 -28.73 -10.00
CA SER A 35 30.94 -28.34 -8.82
C SER A 35 31.70 -27.39 -7.89
N GLU A 36 33.01 -27.59 -7.70
CA GLU A 36 33.81 -26.69 -6.85
C GLU A 36 33.98 -25.33 -7.51
N ILE A 37 34.25 -25.31 -8.82
CA ILE A 37 34.35 -24.07 -9.60
C ILE A 37 33.04 -23.30 -9.55
N LEU A 38 31.91 -23.99 -9.69
CA LEU A 38 30.59 -23.38 -9.61
C LEU A 38 30.31 -22.83 -8.21
N VAL A 39 30.59 -23.60 -7.15
CA VAL A 39 30.42 -23.15 -5.76
C VAL A 39 31.29 -21.92 -5.47
N TYR A 40 32.53 -21.92 -5.95
CA TYR A 40 33.44 -20.79 -5.82
C TYR A 40 32.91 -19.54 -6.54
N ALA A 41 32.49 -19.69 -7.79
CA ALA A 41 31.93 -18.59 -8.58
C ALA A 41 30.66 -18.02 -7.95
N LEU A 42 29.76 -18.88 -7.47
CA LEU A 42 28.54 -18.47 -6.77
C LEU A 42 28.86 -17.73 -5.46
N ARG A 43 29.78 -18.24 -4.65
CA ARG A 43 30.21 -17.59 -3.40
C ARG A 43 30.77 -16.20 -3.68
N ARG A 44 31.68 -16.09 -4.65
CA ARG A 44 32.32 -14.82 -4.98
C ARG A 44 31.35 -13.82 -5.63
N GLY A 45 30.41 -14.32 -6.43
CA GLY A 45 29.31 -13.52 -6.97
C GLY A 45 28.38 -12.99 -5.87
N LEU A 46 28.03 -13.83 -4.89
CA LEU A 46 27.25 -13.42 -3.72
C LEU A 46 27.97 -12.38 -2.86
N GLU A 47 29.27 -12.53 -2.63
CA GLU A 47 30.08 -11.52 -1.94
C GLU A 47 30.09 -10.20 -2.70
N PHE A 48 30.27 -10.25 -4.02
CA PHE A 48 30.23 -9.05 -4.85
C PHE A 48 28.86 -8.36 -4.82
N LEU A 49 27.76 -9.12 -4.93
CA LEU A 49 26.41 -8.59 -4.82
C LEU A 49 26.12 -8.02 -3.43
N SER A 50 26.62 -8.65 -2.37
CA SER A 50 26.51 -8.17 -0.99
C SER A 50 27.27 -6.85 -0.78
N LEU A 51 28.42 -6.68 -1.42
CA LEU A 51 29.19 -5.43 -1.38
C LEU A 51 28.58 -4.33 -2.26
N GLN A 52 27.87 -4.71 -3.33
CA GLN A 52 27.16 -3.79 -4.23
C GLN A 52 25.78 -3.39 -3.71
N SER A 53 25.17 -4.21 -2.84
CA SER A 53 24.01 -3.80 -2.08
C SER A 53 24.48 -2.81 -1.02
N GLU A 54 24.58 -1.54 -1.39
CA GLU A 54 24.41 -0.47 -0.42
C GLU A 54 23.13 -0.79 0.37
N PRO A 55 23.09 -0.59 1.70
CA PRO A 55 21.85 -0.68 2.43
C PRO A 55 20.91 0.33 1.78
N SER A 56 20.05 -0.13 0.88
CA SER A 56 19.24 0.78 0.08
C SER A 56 18.47 1.62 1.09
N SER A 57 18.43 2.93 0.86
CA SER A 57 17.63 3.84 1.71
C SER A 57 16.21 3.29 1.89
N ASP A 58 15.72 2.50 0.94
CA ASP A 58 14.46 1.77 0.98
C ASP A 58 14.32 0.81 2.17
N TRP A 59 15.39 0.10 2.59
CA TRP A 59 15.33 -0.79 3.76
C TRP A 59 15.26 -0.02 5.08
N ALA A 60 16.01 1.08 5.18
CA ALA A 60 15.91 1.97 6.34
C ALA A 60 14.51 2.62 6.42
N GLN A 61 13.98 3.08 5.29
CA GLN A 61 12.61 3.60 5.20
C GLN A 61 11.55 2.53 5.53
N LEU A 62 11.78 1.27 5.13
CA LEU A 62 10.89 0.16 5.49
C LEU A 62 10.92 -0.14 6.98
N ALA A 63 12.11 -0.13 7.59
CA ALA A 63 12.26 -0.30 9.04
C ALA A 63 11.55 0.82 9.81
N ASP A 64 11.74 2.08 9.41
CA ASP A 64 11.03 3.22 10.02
C ASP A 64 9.51 3.10 9.87
N ARG A 65 9.02 2.64 8.71
CA ARG A 65 7.59 2.39 8.48
C ARG A 65 7.06 1.25 9.33
N LEU A 66 7.83 0.20 9.56
CA LEU A 66 7.44 -0.91 10.45
C LEU A 66 7.37 -0.44 11.90
N THR A 67 8.36 0.33 12.37
CA THR A 67 8.34 0.92 13.72
C THR A 67 7.17 1.90 13.89
N ALA A 68 6.85 2.69 12.86
CA ALA A 68 5.67 3.54 12.88
C ALA A 68 4.37 2.71 12.99
N LEU A 69 4.28 1.57 12.31
CA LEU A 69 3.14 0.65 12.40
C LEU A 69 3.00 0.00 13.78
N GLU A 70 4.10 -0.37 14.42
CA GLU A 70 4.11 -0.92 15.79
C GLU A 70 3.67 0.12 16.84
N ALA A 71 3.75 1.42 16.55
CA ALA A 71 3.28 2.49 17.42
C ALA A 71 1.77 2.82 17.28
N LEU A 72 1.09 2.32 16.24
CA LEU A 72 -0.36 2.54 16.08
C LEU A 72 -1.22 1.93 17.21
N PRO A 73 -0.96 0.71 17.71
CA PRO A 73 -1.74 0.12 18.81
C PRO A 73 -1.81 1.00 20.06
N ALA A 74 -0.71 1.69 20.40
CA ALA A 74 -0.67 2.61 21.53
C ALA A 74 -1.55 3.85 21.30
N GLN A 75 -1.51 4.41 20.08
CA GLN A 75 -2.38 5.54 19.69
C GLN A 75 -3.86 5.14 19.67
N VAL A 76 -4.18 3.92 19.24
CA VAL A 76 -5.54 3.39 19.28
C VAL A 76 -6.02 3.21 20.72
N ALA A 77 -5.18 2.73 21.63
CA ALA A 77 -5.53 2.60 23.05
C ALA A 77 -5.79 3.96 23.71
N GLU A 78 -4.99 4.98 23.39
CA GLU A 78 -5.18 6.34 23.90
C GLU A 78 -6.47 6.98 23.37
N LEU A 79 -6.75 6.84 22.06
CA LEU A 79 -7.99 7.29 21.47
C LEU A 79 -9.21 6.56 22.06
N GLN A 80 -9.10 5.26 22.31
CA GLN A 80 -10.16 4.49 22.96
C GLN A 80 -10.44 5.00 24.38
N ALA A 81 -9.40 5.33 25.16
CA ALA A 81 -9.56 5.90 26.49
C ALA A 81 -10.25 7.28 26.47
N GLU A 82 -9.96 8.13 25.49
CA GLU A 82 -10.67 9.42 25.36
C GLU A 82 -12.14 9.24 24.96
N VAL A 83 -12.44 8.27 24.09
CA VAL A 83 -13.84 7.91 23.75
C VAL A 83 -14.60 7.45 24.99
N ASP A 84 -14.00 6.58 25.81
CA ASP A 84 -14.61 6.12 27.07
C ASP A 84 -14.82 7.27 28.06
N ARG A 85 -13.88 8.22 28.12
CA ARG A 85 -14.02 9.44 28.94
C ARG A 85 -15.18 10.32 28.47
N LEU A 86 -15.32 10.51 27.17
CA LEU A 86 -16.45 11.27 26.59
C LEU A 86 -17.79 10.57 26.84
N LEU A 87 -17.84 9.25 26.75
CA LEU A 87 -19.04 8.48 27.09
C LEU A 87 -19.40 8.63 28.58
N GLN A 88 -18.43 8.53 29.49
CA GLN A 88 -18.67 8.70 30.93
C GLN A 88 -19.15 10.11 31.29
N THR A 89 -18.57 11.15 30.69
CA THR A 89 -19.02 12.54 30.91
C THR A 89 -20.44 12.77 30.38
N SER A 90 -20.81 12.17 29.24
CA SER A 90 -22.18 12.24 28.73
C SER A 90 -23.20 11.50 29.62
N ALA A 91 -22.82 10.34 30.18
CA ALA A 91 -23.66 9.61 31.11
C ALA A 91 -23.89 10.37 32.43
N GLN A 92 -22.86 11.05 32.94
CA GLN A 92 -22.95 11.88 34.15
C GLN A 92 -23.81 13.14 33.93
N ALA A 93 -23.73 13.78 32.75
CA ALA A 93 -24.60 14.91 32.40
C ALA A 93 -26.09 14.49 32.32
N SER A 94 -26.34 13.28 31.83
CA SER A 94 -27.68 12.69 31.74
C SER A 94 -28.25 12.34 33.13
N ALA A 95 -27.41 11.79 34.01
CA ALA A 95 -27.79 11.47 35.39
C ALA A 95 -28.00 12.73 36.26
N ALA A 96 -27.19 13.78 36.06
CA ALA A 96 -27.34 15.05 36.76
C ALA A 96 -28.62 15.81 36.34
N SER A 97 -29.06 15.69 35.08
CA SER A 97 -30.35 16.24 34.63
C SER A 97 -31.56 15.48 35.19
N ALA A 98 -31.43 14.17 35.47
CA ALA A 98 -32.53 13.38 36.04
C ALA A 98 -32.82 13.73 37.52
N VAL A 99 -31.86 14.33 38.24
CA VAL A 99 -31.97 14.66 39.67
C VAL A 99 -32.49 16.09 39.92
N ASN A 100 -32.44 16.99 38.93
CA ASN A 100 -32.92 18.37 39.06
C ASN A 100 -34.01 18.75 38.04
N GLY A 101 -35.22 18.21 38.27
CA GLY A 101 -36.49 18.91 38.07
C GLY A 101 -37.07 18.98 36.66
N GLY A 102 -38.40 18.90 36.58
CA GLY A 102 -39.09 19.38 35.38
C GLY A 102 -40.55 18.97 35.22
N VAL A 103 -41.44 19.61 35.97
CA VAL A 103 -42.87 19.73 35.64
C VAL A 103 -43.01 20.18 34.16
N PRO A 104 -43.85 19.55 33.33
CA PRO A 104 -44.01 19.94 31.94
C PRO A 104 -44.64 21.33 31.83
N ASN A 105 -43.88 22.28 31.28
CA ASN A 105 -44.36 23.62 30.94
C ASN A 105 -44.89 23.60 29.49
N PRO A 106 -46.18 23.91 29.22
CA PRO A 106 -46.80 23.76 27.90
C PRO A 106 -46.42 24.83 26.85
N ASP A 107 -45.63 25.85 27.20
CA ASP A 107 -45.27 26.97 26.31
C ASP A 107 -43.90 26.83 25.63
N ARG A 108 -43.54 25.64 25.14
CA ARG A 108 -42.30 25.49 24.34
C ARG A 108 -42.58 25.75 22.86
N PRO A 109 -42.02 26.81 22.23
CA PRO A 109 -42.16 27.04 20.79
C PRO A 109 -41.43 25.94 20.01
N ALA A 110 -42.01 25.59 18.85
CA ALA A 110 -41.58 24.53 17.94
C ALA A 110 -40.06 24.56 17.60
N PRO A 111 -39.45 23.40 17.29
CA PRO A 111 -38.03 23.33 16.95
C PRO A 111 -37.69 24.22 15.73
N ALA A 112 -36.71 25.09 15.93
CA ALA A 112 -36.18 25.99 14.91
C ALA A 112 -35.64 25.21 13.70
N ALA A 113 -35.79 25.85 12.54
CA ALA A 113 -35.35 25.40 11.22
C ALA A 113 -33.88 24.92 11.18
N PRO A 114 -33.52 24.03 10.21
CA PRO A 114 -32.16 23.53 10.06
C PRO A 114 -31.17 24.69 9.89
N VAL A 115 -30.15 24.71 10.75
CA VAL A 115 -29.05 25.68 10.72
C VAL A 115 -28.28 25.48 9.42
N GLU A 116 -28.39 26.43 8.48
CA GLU A 116 -27.59 26.46 7.27
C GLU A 116 -26.12 26.66 7.66
N VAL A 117 -25.28 25.66 7.37
CA VAL A 117 -23.85 25.74 7.65
C VAL A 117 -23.16 26.39 6.45
N ASP A 118 -22.80 27.66 6.57
CA ASP A 118 -22.15 28.43 5.48
C ASP A 118 -20.65 28.13 5.31
N ARG A 119 -20.00 27.54 6.32
CA ARG A 119 -18.55 27.30 6.33
C ARG A 119 -18.20 25.87 6.70
N CYS A 120 -17.17 25.34 6.06
CA CYS A 120 -16.70 23.99 6.31
C CYS A 120 -16.05 23.88 7.71
N PRO A 121 -16.52 22.99 8.60
CA PRO A 121 -15.95 22.86 9.95
C PRO A 121 -14.51 22.32 9.95
N ARG A 122 -14.04 21.76 8.83
CA ARG A 122 -12.70 21.14 8.74
C ARG A 122 -11.61 22.10 8.27
N CYS A 123 -11.96 23.11 7.48
CA CYS A 123 -10.96 24.01 6.89
C CYS A 123 -11.44 25.47 6.75
N ASP A 124 -12.57 25.79 7.39
CA ASP A 124 -13.24 27.10 7.41
C ASP A 124 -13.50 27.71 6.03
N HIS A 125 -13.53 26.87 5.00
CA HIS A 125 -13.75 27.31 3.62
C HIS A 125 -15.25 27.47 3.37
N LYS A 126 -15.62 28.53 2.64
CA LYS A 126 -17.03 28.83 2.32
C LYS A 126 -17.64 27.67 1.54
N LEU A 127 -18.75 27.14 2.03
CA LEU A 127 -19.50 26.08 1.36
C LEU A 127 -20.34 26.69 0.25
N ASN A 128 -20.40 26.02 -0.90
CA ASN A 128 -21.29 26.43 -1.99
C ASN A 128 -22.75 26.09 -1.64
N ALA A 129 -23.68 26.75 -2.33
CA ALA A 129 -25.11 26.50 -2.18
C ALA A 129 -25.42 24.99 -2.31
N PRO A 130 -26.35 24.44 -1.51
CA PRO A 130 -26.70 23.03 -1.56
C PRO A 130 -27.09 22.58 -2.97
N LEU A 131 -26.61 21.40 -3.38
CA LEU A 131 -26.99 20.80 -4.66
C LEU A 131 -28.50 20.52 -4.67
N LYS A 132 -29.22 21.15 -5.61
CA LYS A 132 -30.70 21.18 -5.70
C LYS A 132 -31.38 19.80 -5.61
N SER A 133 -30.71 18.73 -6.01
CA SER A 133 -31.25 17.37 -6.07
C SER A 133 -30.95 16.50 -4.84
N SER A 134 -29.97 16.87 -4.01
CA SER A 134 -29.56 16.03 -2.87
C SER A 134 -29.51 16.77 -1.54
N GLY A 135 -29.58 18.11 -1.53
CA GLY A 135 -29.35 18.93 -0.33
C GLY A 135 -27.97 18.71 0.29
N ARG A 136 -27.05 18.07 -0.43
CA ARG A 136 -25.70 17.75 0.06
C ARG A 136 -24.79 18.93 -0.22
N GLN A 137 -24.18 19.47 0.83
CA GLN A 137 -23.04 20.37 0.71
C GLN A 137 -21.75 19.57 0.81
N VAL A 138 -20.80 19.86 -0.07
CA VAL A 138 -19.46 19.29 -0.06
C VAL A 138 -18.46 20.43 -0.11
N CYS A 139 -17.47 20.39 0.77
CA CYS A 139 -16.36 21.34 0.73
C CYS A 139 -15.44 21.02 -0.44
N ILE A 140 -15.21 21.99 -1.32
CA ILE A 140 -14.33 21.83 -2.49
C ILE A 140 -12.85 21.64 -2.09
N LYS A 141 -12.44 22.17 -0.93
CA LYS A 141 -11.03 22.14 -0.50
C LYS A 141 -10.63 20.85 0.21
N CYS A 142 -11.53 20.26 0.99
CA CYS A 142 -11.20 19.13 1.87
C CYS A 142 -12.18 17.94 1.77
N GLY A 143 -13.18 18.01 0.89
CA GLY A 143 -14.13 16.92 0.65
C GLY A 143 -15.14 16.66 1.78
N TRP A 144 -15.17 17.48 2.83
CA TRP A 144 -16.12 17.33 3.94
C TRP A 144 -17.58 17.44 3.45
N THR A 145 -18.51 16.69 4.06
CA THR A 145 -19.93 16.72 3.70
C THR A 145 -20.86 16.72 4.92
N ASN A 146 -22.00 17.42 4.81
CA ASN A 146 -22.99 17.57 5.90
C ASN A 146 -23.99 16.39 5.99
N LYS A 147 -24.10 15.54 4.96
CA LYS A 147 -24.93 14.34 5.06
C LYS A 147 -24.09 13.15 5.53
N PRO A 148 -24.45 12.46 6.63
CA PRO A 148 -23.87 11.16 6.94
C PRO A 148 -24.12 10.26 5.73
N ARG A 149 -23.08 9.57 5.27
CA ARG A 149 -23.16 8.59 4.17
C ARG A 149 -24.22 7.58 4.59
N THR A 150 -25.45 7.75 4.10
CA THR A 150 -26.52 6.78 4.33
C THR A 150 -26.01 5.51 3.67
N ALA A 151 -25.82 4.46 4.46
CA ALA A 151 -25.28 3.18 4.06
C ALA A 151 -26.26 2.40 3.14
N ALA A 152 -26.69 3.04 2.05
CA ALA A 152 -27.58 2.51 1.03
C ALA A 152 -26.86 2.31 -0.32
N SER A 153 -25.52 2.43 -0.34
CA SER A 153 -24.69 1.84 -1.38
C SER A 153 -23.77 0.87 -0.67
N ALA A 154 -24.18 -0.41 -0.65
CA ALA A 154 -23.40 -1.53 -0.18
C ALA A 154 -21.95 -1.38 -0.70
N ASP A 155 -20.99 -1.33 0.22
CA ASP A 155 -19.61 -1.59 -0.15
C ASP A 155 -19.61 -2.96 -0.84
N PRO A 156 -19.20 -3.06 -2.13
CA PRO A 156 -19.07 -4.36 -2.77
C PRO A 156 -18.16 -5.19 -1.88
N ALA A 157 -18.59 -6.40 -1.55
CA ALA A 157 -17.82 -7.32 -0.73
C ALA A 157 -16.38 -7.38 -1.25
N PRO A 158 -15.36 -7.56 -0.38
CA PRO A 158 -13.96 -7.55 -0.81
C PRO A 158 -13.69 -8.51 -1.99
N ASP A 159 -14.45 -9.60 -2.10
CA ASP A 159 -14.42 -10.54 -3.23
C ASP A 159 -14.85 -9.92 -4.57
N GLU A 160 -15.81 -9.01 -4.56
CA GLU A 160 -16.31 -8.33 -5.75
C GLU A 160 -15.35 -7.24 -6.24
N ILE A 161 -14.64 -6.58 -5.31
CA ILE A 161 -13.53 -5.69 -5.63
C ILE A 161 -12.39 -6.48 -6.30
N GLN A 162 -12.04 -7.65 -5.75
CA GLN A 162 -11.03 -8.53 -6.33
C GLN A 162 -11.44 -8.99 -7.74
N ARG A 163 -12.72 -9.29 -7.93
CA ARG A 163 -13.27 -9.71 -9.22
C ARG A 163 -13.24 -8.59 -10.26
N LEU A 164 -13.59 -7.36 -9.86
CA LEU A 164 -13.51 -6.16 -10.71
C LEU A 164 -12.07 -5.83 -11.11
N LEU A 165 -11.12 -5.95 -10.20
CA LEU A 165 -9.68 -5.74 -10.48
C LEU A 165 -9.15 -6.76 -11.50
N ASN A 166 -9.49 -8.04 -11.35
CA ASN A 166 -9.10 -9.07 -12.29
C ASN A 166 -9.74 -8.89 -13.68
N GLN A 167 -11.01 -8.46 -13.72
CA GLN A 167 -11.71 -8.12 -14.97
C GLN A 167 -11.01 -6.97 -15.70
N ALA A 168 -10.70 -5.88 -14.99
CA ALA A 168 -10.02 -4.72 -15.56
C ALA A 168 -8.59 -5.05 -16.05
N ALA A 169 -7.87 -5.91 -15.34
CA ALA A 169 -6.55 -6.38 -15.76
C ALA A 169 -6.62 -7.19 -17.07
N ALA A 170 -7.62 -8.06 -17.22
CA ALA A 170 -7.82 -8.84 -18.45
C ALA A 170 -8.14 -7.93 -19.66
N ASP A 171 -8.99 -6.93 -19.47
CA ASP A 171 -9.37 -5.98 -20.53
C ASP A 171 -8.19 -5.08 -20.95
N ALA A 172 -7.31 -4.72 -20.01
CA ALA A 172 -6.09 -3.96 -20.31
C ALA A 172 -5.11 -4.77 -21.17
N ILE A 173 -4.91 -6.05 -20.85
CA ILE A 173 -4.03 -6.95 -21.61
C ILE A 173 -4.61 -7.20 -23.02
N ALA A 174 -5.93 -7.40 -23.14
CA ALA A 174 -6.58 -7.62 -24.43
C ALA A 174 -6.46 -6.42 -25.38
N ASN A 175 -6.43 -5.19 -24.84
CA ASN A 175 -6.30 -3.97 -25.62
C ASN A 175 -4.86 -3.54 -25.92
N MET A 176 -3.86 -4.14 -25.27
CA MET A 176 -2.46 -3.95 -25.62
C MET A 176 -2.01 -4.91 -26.73
N LYS A 177 -2.46 -4.66 -27.96
CA LYS A 177 -1.80 -5.24 -29.15
C LYS A 177 -0.42 -4.59 -29.32
N PRO A 178 0.67 -5.38 -29.41
CA PRO A 178 1.98 -4.82 -29.74
C PRO A 178 1.93 -4.20 -31.14
N LYS A 179 2.20 -2.90 -31.24
CA LYS A 179 2.43 -2.23 -32.52
C LYS A 179 3.63 -2.91 -33.18
N LYS A 180 3.37 -3.71 -34.22
CA LYS A 180 4.43 -4.19 -35.13
C LYS A 180 5.11 -2.97 -35.78
N SER A 181 6.43 -3.11 -35.93
CA SER A 181 7.37 -2.38 -36.80
C SER A 181 7.70 -0.91 -36.47
N ALA A 182 8.94 -0.72 -36.02
CA ALA A 182 9.91 0.03 -36.82
C ALA A 182 11.18 -0.82 -36.92
N SER A 183 11.32 -1.54 -38.05
CA SER A 183 12.58 -2.16 -38.44
C SER A 183 13.57 -1.03 -38.70
N VAL A 184 14.51 -0.82 -37.78
CA VAL A 184 15.62 0.11 -37.99
C VAL A 184 16.59 -0.61 -38.92
N GLU A 185 16.54 -0.23 -40.19
CA GLU A 185 17.47 -0.63 -41.23
C GLU A 185 18.90 -0.23 -40.80
N PRO A 186 19.88 -1.14 -40.80
CA PRO A 186 21.24 -0.81 -40.39
C PRO A 186 21.89 0.06 -41.47
N LYS A 187 22.09 1.35 -41.17
CA LYS A 187 22.93 2.25 -41.97
C LYS A 187 24.33 1.66 -42.07
N LYS A 188 24.69 1.17 -43.26
CA LYS A 188 26.06 0.87 -43.68
C LYS A 188 26.93 2.11 -43.45
N PHE A 189 27.87 2.02 -42.51
CA PHE A 189 28.97 2.96 -42.41
C PHE A 189 30.03 2.60 -43.47
N PRO A 190 30.42 3.51 -44.37
CA PRO A 190 31.57 3.28 -45.23
C PRO A 190 32.85 3.44 -44.41
N PHE A 191 33.59 2.35 -44.24
CA PHE A 191 35.00 2.38 -43.83
C PHE A 191 35.79 3.09 -44.94
N GLY A 192 36.19 4.34 -44.68
CA GLY A 192 37.19 5.05 -45.46
C GLY A 192 38.54 4.91 -44.79
N LEU A 193 39.43 4.14 -45.42
CA LEU A 193 40.86 4.14 -45.15
C LEU A 193 41.46 5.54 -45.35
N ARG A 194 42.25 6.01 -44.38
CA ARG A 194 43.56 6.61 -44.61
C ARG A 194 44.39 6.60 -43.34
#